data_AF-A0A1H6BIY7-F1
#
_entry.id   AF-A0A1H6BIY7-F1
#
_cell.length_a   1.000
_cell.length_b   1.000
_cell.length_c   1.000
_cell.angle_alpha   90.00
_cell.angle_beta   90.00
_cell.angle_gamma   90.00
#
_symmetry.space_group_name_H-M   'P 1'
#
loop_
_entity.id
_entity.type
_entity.pdbx_description
1 polymer ?
#
loop_
_entity_poly.entity_id
_entity_poly.type
_entity_poly.pdbx_seq_one_letter_code
_entity_poly.pdbx_strand_id
1 'polypeptide(L)'
;MKKFVLFIFLAFFSIFNAQLKNVDVVDFYNWTASNGTHYDFIFISEKFEGLNQKKPALVRVKYSLDGGATTKIAEYDAVITLDYNSKDDDLVLNLIAGKTARIIKGKNGYSPDNFILYYSAKGDYLKGFQADENEMAKDNVTYSKVFKTDFKIEDLRTLIKLYFKPGDRLYPDLMKYAAKYD
;
A
#
# COMPACT_ATOMS: atom_id res chain seq x y z
N MET A 1 -43.37 -32.39 26.30
CA MET A 1 -41.96 -32.05 26.57
C MET A 1 -41.30 -31.58 25.29
N LYS A 2 -40.62 -30.44 25.36
CA LYS A 2 -39.98 -29.67 24.27
C LYS A 2 -38.98 -30.53 23.50
N LYS A 3 -39.03 -30.53 22.16
CA LYS A 3 -37.86 -30.82 21.33
C LYS A 3 -37.54 -29.54 20.56
N PHE A 4 -36.55 -28.83 21.09
CA PHE A 4 -35.99 -27.63 20.49
C PHE A 4 -35.21 -28.04 19.23
N VAL A 5 -35.56 -27.38 18.13
CA VAL A 5 -34.76 -27.30 16.91
C VAL A 5 -33.47 -26.55 17.24
N LEU A 6 -32.32 -27.07 16.83
CA LEU A 6 -31.10 -26.27 16.73
C LEU A 6 -30.43 -26.55 15.37
N PHE A 7 -30.90 -25.84 14.36
CA PHE A 7 -30.12 -25.59 13.15
C PHE A 7 -28.95 -24.69 13.55
N ILE A 8 -27.75 -25.26 13.67
CA ILE A 8 -26.52 -24.48 13.77
C ILE A 8 -26.26 -23.90 12.39
N PHE A 9 -26.82 -22.72 12.15
CA PHE A 9 -26.42 -21.85 11.05
C PHE A 9 -25.02 -21.35 11.39
N LEU A 10 -23.99 -22.11 10.98
CA LEU A 10 -22.62 -21.60 10.85
C LEU A 10 -22.64 -20.61 9.68
N ALA A 11 -23.15 -19.42 9.96
CA ALA A 11 -22.79 -18.22 9.22
C ALA A 11 -21.29 -18.01 9.48
N PHE A 12 -20.45 -18.69 8.70
CA PHE A 12 -19.12 -18.19 8.41
C PHE A 12 -19.36 -16.83 7.76
N PHE A 13 -19.29 -15.79 8.58
CA PHE A 13 -19.11 -14.43 8.11
C PHE A 13 -17.91 -14.46 7.18
N SER A 14 -18.19 -14.49 5.88
CA SER A 14 -17.29 -14.04 4.85
C SER A 14 -17.01 -12.59 5.18
N ILE A 15 -15.97 -12.35 5.99
CA ILE A 15 -15.32 -11.06 6.02
C ILE A 15 -14.94 -10.84 4.57
N PHE A 16 -15.66 -9.96 3.89
CA PHE A 16 -15.35 -9.55 2.53
C PHE A 16 -13.92 -8.99 2.60
N ASN A 17 -12.93 -9.84 2.34
CA ASN A 17 -11.62 -9.39 1.92
C ASN A 17 -11.91 -8.65 0.64
N ALA A 18 -11.97 -7.32 0.70
CA ALA A 18 -12.10 -6.47 -0.47
C ALA A 18 -10.79 -6.63 -1.26
N GLN A 19 -10.69 -7.75 -1.95
CA GLN A 19 -9.56 -8.11 -2.76
C GLN A 19 -9.62 -7.25 -4.01
N LEU A 20 -8.49 -6.63 -4.36
CA LEU A 20 -8.31 -5.89 -5.62
C LEU A 20 -8.91 -6.69 -6.79
N LYS A 21 -9.91 -6.12 -7.47
CA LYS A 21 -10.54 -6.72 -8.65
C LYS A 21 -9.81 -6.33 -9.92
N ASN A 22 -9.30 -5.10 -9.98
CA ASN A 22 -8.55 -4.57 -11.11
C ASN A 22 -7.26 -3.88 -10.62
N VAL A 23 -6.26 -3.83 -11.51
CA VAL A 23 -5.03 -3.05 -11.34
C VAL A 23 -5.11 -1.85 -12.25
N ASP A 24 -5.42 -0.69 -11.68
CA ASP A 24 -5.59 0.57 -12.41
C ASP A 24 -4.60 1.66 -11.98
N VAL A 25 -4.07 1.55 -10.77
CA VAL A 25 -3.07 2.47 -10.23
C VAL A 25 -1.92 1.65 -9.68
N VAL A 26 -0.71 1.98 -10.11
CA VAL A 26 0.54 1.41 -9.61
C VAL A 26 1.54 2.54 -9.49
N ASP A 27 2.10 2.75 -8.31
CA ASP A 27 3.10 3.79 -8.09
C ASP A 27 4.10 3.40 -6.99
N PHE A 28 5.25 4.06 -6.99
CA PHE A 28 6.44 3.67 -6.23
C PHE A 28 6.98 4.84 -5.42
N TYR A 29 7.40 4.53 -4.20
CA TYR A 29 7.84 5.51 -3.23
C TYR A 29 8.96 4.93 -2.37
N ASN A 30 9.65 5.79 -1.67
CA ASN A 30 10.66 5.41 -0.70
C ASN A 30 10.67 6.36 0.49
N TRP A 31 11.17 5.88 1.63
CA TRP A 31 11.43 6.69 2.81
C TRP A 31 12.60 6.11 3.61
N THR A 32 13.15 6.94 4.49
CA THR A 32 14.15 6.52 5.47
C THR A 32 13.58 6.74 6.86
N ALA A 33 13.56 5.68 7.66
CA ALA A 33 13.12 5.74 9.05
C ALA A 33 14.17 6.42 9.93
N SER A 34 13.77 6.84 11.14
CA SER A 34 14.64 7.49 12.12
C SER A 34 15.87 6.66 12.52
N ASN A 35 15.79 5.33 12.41
CA ASN A 35 16.90 4.42 12.64
C ASN A 35 17.87 4.27 11.45
N GLY A 36 17.68 5.06 10.38
CA GLY A 36 18.50 5.02 9.16
C GLY A 36 18.15 3.90 8.18
N THR A 37 17.17 3.06 8.48
CA THR A 37 16.73 1.99 7.57
C THR A 37 16.00 2.60 6.38
N HIS A 38 16.40 2.19 5.17
CA HIS A 38 15.76 2.60 3.93
C HIS A 38 14.70 1.59 3.50
N TYR A 39 13.55 2.11 3.08
CA TYR A 39 12.40 1.36 2.64
C TYR A 39 11.94 1.88 1.29
N ASP A 40 11.63 0.96 0.39
CA ASP A 40 10.90 1.25 -0.83
C ASP A 40 9.53 0.58 -0.75
N PHE A 41 8.50 1.20 -1.30
CA PHE A 41 7.20 0.56 -1.44
C PHE A 41 6.57 0.78 -2.79
N ILE A 42 5.76 -0.19 -3.17
CA ILE A 42 4.80 -0.12 -4.27
C ILE A 42 3.40 -0.18 -3.64
N PHE A 43 2.50 0.69 -4.08
CA PHE A 43 1.08 0.52 -3.82
C PHE A 43 0.34 0.24 -5.12
N ILE A 44 -0.70 -0.59 -5.00
CA ILE A 44 -1.56 -1.00 -6.10
C ILE A 44 -2.99 -0.74 -5.69
N SER A 45 -3.75 -0.06 -6.54
CA SER A 45 -5.17 0.22 -6.29
C SER A 45 -6.02 0.17 -7.55
N GLU A 46 -7.33 0.19 -7.35
CA GLU A 46 -8.33 0.42 -8.40
C GLU A 46 -8.43 1.91 -8.71
N LYS A 47 -9.07 2.24 -9.83
CA LYS A 47 -9.28 3.63 -10.23
C LYS A 47 -10.14 4.39 -9.22
N PHE A 48 -9.76 5.64 -8.95
CA PHE A 48 -10.59 6.61 -8.24
C PHE A 48 -11.62 7.22 -9.20
N GLU A 49 -12.91 7.13 -8.85
CA GLU A 49 -13.99 7.73 -9.65
C GLU A 49 -14.45 9.10 -9.10
N GLY A 50 -13.93 9.48 -7.93
CA GLY A 50 -14.22 10.74 -7.27
C GLY A 50 -13.52 10.86 -5.93
N LEU A 51 -13.69 12.02 -5.29
CA LEU A 51 -13.14 12.31 -3.98
C LEU A 51 -13.88 11.55 -2.86
N ASN A 52 -13.21 11.35 -1.72
CA ASN A 52 -13.70 10.68 -0.51
C ASN A 52 -14.14 9.22 -0.71
N GLN A 53 -13.78 8.60 -1.84
CA GLN A 53 -14.06 7.18 -2.08
C GLN A 53 -13.00 6.30 -1.44
N LYS A 54 -13.44 5.31 -0.66
CA LYS A 54 -12.57 4.24 -0.15
C LYS A 54 -12.37 3.20 -1.24
N LYS A 55 -11.12 2.99 -1.64
CA LYS A 55 -10.71 1.94 -2.60
C LYS A 55 -9.79 0.95 -1.90
N PRO A 56 -9.96 -0.36 -2.16
CA PRO A 56 -9.00 -1.35 -1.69
C PRO A 56 -7.64 -1.08 -2.34
N ALA A 57 -6.59 -1.37 -1.59
CA ALA A 57 -5.23 -1.30 -2.07
C ALA A 57 -4.39 -2.43 -1.49
N LEU A 58 -3.28 -2.73 -2.16
CA LEU A 58 -2.27 -3.65 -1.68
C LEU A 58 -0.93 -2.96 -1.73
N VAL A 59 -0.20 -3.02 -0.62
CA VAL A 59 1.12 -2.44 -0.49
C VAL A 59 2.13 -3.55 -0.35
N ARG A 60 3.24 -3.44 -1.08
CA ARG A 60 4.45 -4.21 -0.78
C ARG A 60 5.57 -3.27 -0.40
N VAL A 61 6.20 -3.55 0.74
CA VAL A 61 7.37 -2.82 1.22
C VAL A 61 8.60 -3.71 1.08
N LYS A 62 9.64 -3.18 0.45
CA LYS A 62 10.95 -3.79 0.26
C LYS A 62 11.95 -3.05 1.16
N TYR A 63 12.71 -3.79 1.96
CA TYR A 63 13.65 -3.20 2.92
C TYR A 63 14.80 -4.15 3.26
N SER A 64 15.82 -3.64 3.93
CA SER A 64 16.95 -4.40 4.47
C SER A 64 17.30 -3.89 5.86
N LEU A 65 17.56 -4.81 6.80
CA LEU A 65 17.96 -4.47 8.18
C LEU A 65 19.47 -4.65 8.41
N ASP A 66 20.21 -5.04 7.38
CA ASP A 66 21.60 -5.46 7.43
C ASP A 66 22.45 -4.74 6.37
N GLY A 67 22.13 -3.46 6.13
CA GLY A 67 22.91 -2.61 5.21
C GLY A 67 22.85 -3.04 3.75
N GLY A 68 21.80 -3.73 3.34
CA GLY A 68 21.56 -4.19 1.96
C GLY A 68 21.92 -5.66 1.70
N ALA A 69 22.50 -6.37 2.67
CA ALA A 69 22.94 -7.77 2.47
C ALA A 69 21.76 -8.72 2.23
N THR A 70 20.62 -8.50 2.88
CA THR A 70 19.39 -9.25 2.62
C THR A 70 18.22 -8.33 2.30
N THR A 71 17.50 -8.67 1.24
CA THR A 71 16.22 -8.02 0.90
C THR A 71 15.07 -8.76 1.55
N LYS A 72 14.25 -8.02 2.28
CA LYS A 72 12.97 -8.45 2.83
C LYS A 72 11.83 -7.80 2.07
N ILE A 73 10.70 -8.49 1.98
CA ILE A 73 9.46 -7.97 1.39
C ILE A 73 8.29 -8.34 2.30
N ALA A 74 7.55 -7.33 2.73
CA ALA A 74 6.29 -7.48 3.44
C ALA A 74 5.14 -6.98 2.56
N GLU A 75 3.96 -7.55 2.73
CA GLU A 75 2.74 -7.20 2.00
C GLU A 75 1.59 -7.02 2.99
N TYR A 76 0.77 -6.01 2.79
CA TYR A 76 -0.47 -5.83 3.54
C TYR A 76 -1.56 -5.23 2.68
N ASP A 77 -2.80 -5.55 3.02
CA ASP A 77 -3.97 -4.86 2.49
C ASP A 77 -4.05 -3.47 3.09
N ALA A 78 -4.58 -2.52 2.33
CA ALA A 78 -4.79 -1.15 2.73
C ALA A 78 -6.10 -0.61 2.13
N VAL A 79 -6.54 0.54 2.64
CA VAL A 79 -7.61 1.33 2.06
C VAL A 79 -7.02 2.68 1.68
N ILE A 80 -7.27 3.10 0.44
CA ILE A 80 -6.90 4.43 -0.03
C ILE A 80 -8.14 5.31 -0.15
N THR A 81 -8.03 6.55 0.30
CA THR A 81 -8.96 7.64 0.00
C THR A 81 -8.24 8.77 -0.70
N LEU A 82 -8.94 9.43 -1.62
CA LEU A 82 -8.47 10.63 -2.29
C LEU A 82 -9.35 11.81 -1.87
N ASP A 83 -8.76 12.78 -1.19
CA ASP A 83 -9.43 13.96 -0.67
C ASP A 83 -8.87 15.21 -1.36
N TYR A 84 -9.50 16.36 -1.13
CA TYR A 84 -9.05 17.65 -1.68
C TYR A 84 -8.88 18.67 -0.56
N ASN A 85 -7.66 19.21 -0.46
CA ASN A 85 -7.33 20.27 0.47
C ASN A 85 -7.54 21.63 -0.21
N SER A 86 -8.68 22.24 0.06
CA SER A 86 -9.07 23.53 -0.53
C SER A 86 -8.21 24.71 -0.11
N LYS A 87 -7.40 24.60 0.95
CA LYS A 87 -6.50 25.68 1.38
C LYS A 87 -5.27 25.80 0.49
N ASP A 88 -4.77 24.67 0.02
CA ASP A 88 -3.51 24.56 -0.72
C ASP A 88 -3.72 24.17 -2.20
N ASP A 89 -4.97 23.91 -2.63
CA ASP A 89 -5.32 23.40 -3.97
C ASP A 89 -4.67 22.04 -4.29
N ASP A 90 -4.52 21.21 -3.25
CA ASP A 90 -3.83 19.92 -3.30
C ASP A 90 -4.83 18.75 -3.25
N LEU A 91 -4.54 17.70 -4.01
CA LEU A 91 -5.11 16.37 -3.81
C LEU A 91 -4.34 15.64 -2.70
N VAL A 92 -5.08 15.05 -1.76
CA VAL A 92 -4.50 14.33 -0.62
C VAL A 92 -4.90 12.86 -0.70
N LEU A 93 -3.93 11.99 -0.92
CA LEU A 93 -4.12 10.55 -0.91
C LEU A 93 -3.75 10.02 0.47
N ASN A 94 -4.73 9.48 1.19
CA ASN A 94 -4.55 8.81 2.46
C ASN A 94 -4.53 7.31 2.24
N LEU A 95 -3.40 6.66 2.54
CA LEU A 95 -3.25 5.22 2.53
C LEU A 95 -3.25 4.72 3.97
N ILE A 96 -4.33 4.04 4.34
CA ILE A 96 -4.51 3.47 5.68
C ILE A 96 -4.29 1.97 5.60
N ALA A 97 -3.28 1.48 6.31
CA ALA A 97 -2.95 0.07 6.34
C ALA A 97 -3.98 -0.77 7.11
N GLY A 98 -4.08 -2.03 6.72
CA GLY A 98 -4.71 -3.06 7.53
C GLY A 98 -3.83 -3.44 8.72
N LYS A 99 -4.38 -4.24 9.64
CA LYS A 99 -3.75 -4.56 10.92
C LYS A 99 -2.53 -5.46 10.87
N THR A 100 -2.34 -6.20 9.77
CA THR A 100 -1.33 -7.27 9.70
C THR A 100 -0.63 -7.27 8.36
N ALA A 101 0.68 -7.52 8.37
CA ALA A 101 1.45 -7.79 7.18
C ALA A 101 1.82 -9.28 7.05
N ARG A 102 1.84 -9.75 5.80
CA ARG A 102 2.37 -11.04 5.38
C ARG A 102 3.81 -10.87 4.89
N ILE A 103 4.70 -11.74 5.34
CA ILE A 103 6.09 -11.75 4.87
C ILE A 103 6.19 -12.56 3.58
N ILE A 104 6.54 -11.88 2.48
CA ILE A 104 6.70 -12.47 1.15
C ILE A 104 8.14 -12.96 0.94
N LYS A 105 9.11 -12.24 1.50
CA LYS A 105 10.54 -12.59 1.44
C LYS A 105 11.23 -12.20 2.74
N GLY A 106 12.06 -13.12 3.26
CA GLY A 106 12.85 -12.90 4.48
C GLY A 106 12.22 -13.54 5.71
N LYS A 107 12.69 -13.11 6.88
CA LYS A 107 12.24 -13.55 8.21
C LYS A 107 11.94 -12.31 9.08
N ASN A 108 11.19 -12.53 10.16
CA ASN A 108 10.66 -11.54 11.12
C ASN A 108 9.37 -10.87 10.65
N GLY A 109 8.54 -10.45 11.61
CA GLY A 109 7.30 -9.73 11.35
C GLY A 109 7.55 -8.32 10.81
N TYR A 110 6.47 -7.70 10.34
CA TYR A 110 6.45 -6.33 9.83
C TYR A 110 5.19 -5.65 10.35
N SER A 111 5.32 -4.42 10.85
CA SER A 111 4.17 -3.59 11.23
C SER A 111 3.75 -2.78 10.01
N PRO A 112 2.50 -2.89 9.52
CA PRO A 112 2.01 -2.09 8.41
C PRO A 112 2.13 -0.57 8.65
N ASP A 113 2.36 0.20 7.59
CA ASP A 113 2.55 1.64 7.66
C ASP A 113 1.41 2.38 6.98
N ASN A 114 1.02 3.52 7.55
CA ASN A 114 0.12 4.45 6.90
C ASN A 114 0.93 5.51 6.14
N PHE A 115 0.34 6.07 5.09
CA PHE A 115 0.95 7.15 4.33
C PHE A 115 -0.06 8.23 4.00
N ILE A 116 0.42 9.47 3.96
CA ILE A 116 -0.32 10.62 3.42
C ILE A 116 0.53 11.21 2.32
N LEU A 117 0.01 11.20 1.09
CA LEU A 117 0.69 11.68 -0.11
C LEU A 117 -0.07 12.87 -0.69
N TYR A 118 0.64 13.92 -1.06
CA TYR A 118 0.08 15.16 -1.59
C TYR A 118 0.46 15.30 -3.05
N TYR A 119 -0.53 15.65 -3.86
CA TYR A 119 -0.36 15.91 -5.28
C TYR A 119 -0.99 17.25 -5.65
N SER A 120 -0.48 17.89 -6.70
CA SER A 120 -1.14 19.04 -7.30
C SER A 120 -2.50 18.64 -7.88
N ALA A 121 -3.37 19.61 -8.15
CA ALA A 121 -4.60 19.37 -8.91
C ALA A 121 -4.37 18.73 -10.31
N LYS A 122 -3.14 18.80 -10.84
CA LYS A 122 -2.73 18.17 -12.11
C LYS A 122 -2.21 16.74 -11.94
N GLY A 123 -2.05 16.27 -10.70
CA GLY A 123 -1.55 14.93 -10.38
C GLY A 123 -0.03 14.85 -10.16
N ASP A 124 0.66 15.99 -10.09
CA ASP A 124 2.10 16.01 -9.82
C ASP A 124 2.36 15.76 -8.34
N TYR A 125 3.29 14.87 -8.01
CA TYR A 125 3.65 14.61 -6.61
C TYR A 125 4.33 15.84 -5.98
N LEU A 126 3.88 16.23 -4.78
CA LEU A 126 4.39 17.40 -4.05
C LEU A 126 5.22 16.99 -2.82
N LYS A 127 4.64 16.15 -1.97
CA LYS A 127 5.23 15.71 -0.70
C LYS A 127 4.49 14.48 -0.17
N GLY A 128 5.11 13.77 0.76
CA GLY A 128 4.46 12.66 1.43
C GLY A 128 5.07 12.38 2.79
N PHE A 129 4.30 11.68 3.61
CA PHE A 129 4.63 11.40 4.99
C PHE A 129 4.23 9.97 5.32
N GLN A 130 5.13 9.25 5.99
CA GLN A 130 4.83 7.98 6.63
C GLN A 130 4.35 8.26 8.06
N ALA A 131 3.24 7.62 8.42
CA ALA A 131 2.61 7.68 9.72
C ALA A 131 2.56 6.26 10.29
N ASP A 132 3.56 5.91 11.10
CA ASP A 132 3.56 4.66 11.86
C ASP A 132 2.33 4.62 12.78
N GLU A 133 1.66 3.47 12.91
CA GLU A 133 0.60 3.25 13.90
C GLU A 133 1.06 3.63 15.32
N ASN A 134 2.34 3.43 15.64
CA ASN A 134 2.93 3.81 16.93
C ASN A 134 3.18 5.31 17.07
N GLU A 135 3.40 6.03 15.97
CA GLU A 135 3.63 7.48 15.97
C GLU A 135 2.31 8.25 16.06
N MET A 136 1.22 7.75 15.46
CA MET A 136 -0.12 8.36 15.56
C MET A 136 -0.71 8.33 16.98
N ALA A 137 -0.16 7.52 17.88
CA ALA A 137 -0.55 7.45 19.29
C ALA A 137 0.22 8.42 20.22
N LYS A 138 1.21 9.16 19.69
CA LYS A 138 2.04 10.09 20.47
C LYS A 138 1.52 11.53 20.34
N ASP A 139 1.64 12.31 21.42
CA ASP A 139 1.29 13.74 21.40
C ASP A 139 2.17 14.57 20.45
N ASN A 140 3.38 14.10 20.15
CA ASN A 140 4.31 14.70 19.18
C ASN A 140 4.67 13.67 18.10
N VAL A 141 3.87 13.63 17.04
CA VAL A 141 4.05 12.71 15.91
C VAL A 141 5.28 13.11 15.09
N THR A 142 6.27 12.22 14.98
CA THR A 142 7.40 12.43 14.07
C THR A 142 7.14 11.70 12.75
N TYR A 143 6.79 12.44 11.71
CA TYR A 143 6.58 11.88 10.39
C TYR A 143 7.90 11.69 9.64
N SER A 144 8.12 10.52 9.06
CA SER A 144 9.20 10.33 8.08
C SER A 144 8.75 10.88 6.72
N LYS A 145 9.59 11.73 6.11
CA LYS A 145 9.33 12.22 4.76
C LYS A 145 9.42 11.08 3.75
N VAL A 146 8.39 10.95 2.93
CA VAL A 146 8.31 10.03 1.80
C VAL A 146 8.72 10.78 0.54
N PHE A 147 9.32 10.07 -0.39
CA PHE A 147 9.70 10.56 -1.71
C PHE A 147 9.09 9.65 -2.76
N LYS A 148 8.67 10.24 -3.89
CA LYS A 148 8.31 9.45 -5.07
C LYS A 148 9.58 8.83 -5.63
N THR A 149 9.50 7.58 -6.04
CA THR A 149 10.61 6.92 -6.74
C THR A 149 10.59 7.40 -8.18
N ASP A 150 11.70 7.99 -8.62
CA ASP A 150 11.85 8.41 -10.01
C ASP A 150 12.11 7.20 -10.90
N PHE A 151 11.27 7.02 -11.91
CA PHE A 151 11.45 5.99 -12.93
C PHE A 151 10.87 6.47 -14.26
N LYS A 152 11.38 5.92 -15.36
CA LYS A 152 10.77 6.09 -16.67
C LYS A 152 9.69 5.06 -16.87
N ILE A 153 8.62 5.42 -17.56
CA ILE A 153 7.47 4.53 -17.71
C ILE A 153 7.84 3.19 -18.40
N GLU A 154 8.82 3.21 -19.31
CA GLU A 154 9.36 1.98 -19.94
C GLU A 154 10.01 1.00 -18.93
N ASP A 155 10.46 1.49 -17.77
CA ASP A 155 11.08 0.67 -16.72
C ASP A 155 10.05 0.03 -15.78
N LEU A 156 8.75 0.32 -15.93
CA LEU A 156 7.70 -0.11 -15.03
C LEU A 156 7.70 -1.63 -14.78
N ARG A 157 7.90 -2.43 -15.84
CA ARG A 157 8.02 -3.89 -15.70
C ARG A 157 9.19 -4.31 -14.83
N THR A 158 10.31 -3.60 -14.96
CA THR A 158 11.52 -3.85 -14.17
C THR A 158 11.29 -3.50 -12.71
N LEU A 159 10.66 -2.35 -12.42
CA LEU A 159 10.32 -1.96 -11.05
C LEU A 159 9.36 -2.96 -10.40
N ILE A 160 8.29 -3.38 -11.08
CA ILE A 160 7.34 -4.38 -10.55
C ILE A 160 8.07 -5.68 -10.14
N LYS A 161 9.02 -6.14 -10.96
CA LYS A 161 9.80 -7.37 -10.69
C LYS A 161 10.68 -7.28 -9.44
N LEU A 162 10.96 -6.08 -8.92
CA LEU A 162 11.65 -5.92 -7.64
C LEU A 162 10.77 -6.33 -6.45
N TYR A 163 9.45 -6.31 -6.62
CA TYR A 163 8.46 -6.61 -5.57
C TYR A 163 7.69 -7.91 -5.81
N PHE A 164 7.45 -8.28 -7.08
CA PHE A 164 6.61 -9.40 -7.47
C PHE A 164 7.36 -10.43 -8.30
N LYS A 165 7.07 -11.70 -8.04
CA LYS A 165 7.56 -12.87 -8.78
C LYS A 165 6.43 -13.44 -9.66
N PRO A 166 6.76 -14.19 -10.73
CA PRO A 166 5.77 -14.82 -11.58
C PRO A 166 4.71 -15.70 -10.87
N GLY A 167 5.04 -16.28 -9.71
CA GLY A 167 4.10 -17.07 -8.91
C GLY A 167 3.17 -16.25 -8.03
N ASP A 168 3.33 -14.93 -7.94
CA ASP A 168 2.44 -14.06 -7.16
C ASP A 168 1.11 -13.85 -7.90
N ARG A 169 0.00 -13.92 -7.16
CA ARG A 169 -1.37 -13.80 -7.71
C ARG A 169 -1.56 -12.57 -8.60
N LEU A 170 -1.04 -11.41 -8.19
CA LEU A 170 -1.21 -10.14 -8.93
C LEU A 170 -0.18 -9.93 -10.04
N TYR A 171 0.84 -10.78 -10.16
CA TYR A 171 1.91 -10.56 -11.15
C TYR A 171 1.41 -10.50 -12.60
N PRO A 172 0.52 -11.39 -13.08
CA PRO A 172 -0.01 -11.32 -14.43
C PRO A 172 -0.75 -10.01 -14.72
N ASP A 173 -1.58 -9.56 -13.78
CA ASP A 173 -2.34 -8.31 -13.92
C ASP A 173 -1.42 -7.08 -13.91
N LEU A 174 -0.38 -7.10 -13.08
CA LEU A 174 0.65 -6.05 -13.07
C LEU A 174 1.46 -6.01 -14.36
N MET A 175 1.81 -7.16 -14.94
CA MET A 175 2.48 -7.21 -16.24
C MET A 175 1.57 -6.72 -17.38
N LYS A 176 0.26 -7.02 -17.31
CA LYS A 176 -0.73 -6.50 -18.25
C LYS A 176 -0.93 -4.99 -18.09
N TYR A 177 -0.92 -4.48 -16.86
CA TYR A 177 -0.95 -3.05 -16.57
C TYR A 177 0.26 -2.35 -17.19
N ALA A 178 1.46 -2.86 -16.95
CA ALA A 178 2.69 -2.28 -17.49
C ALA A 178 2.72 -2.27 -19.02
N ALA A 179 2.18 -3.32 -19.66
CA ALA A 179 2.08 -3.42 -21.12
C ALA A 179 1.27 -2.30 -21.80
N LYS A 180 0.47 -1.53 -21.06
CA LYS A 180 -0.28 -0.38 -21.60
C LYS A 180 0.62 0.81 -21.94
N TYR A 181 1.86 0.79 -21.44
CA TYR A 181 2.83 1.88 -21.55
C TYR A 181 4.10 1.50 -22.32
N ASP A 182 4.16 0.26 -22.83
CA ASP A 182 5.18 -0.18 -23.80
C ASP A 182 4.82 0.33 -25.21
#